data_AF-A0A357I0N2-F1
#
_entry.id   AF-A0A357I0N2-F1
#
_cell.length_a   1.000
_cell.length_b   1.000
_cell.length_c   1.000
_cell.angle_alpha   90.00
_cell.angle_beta   90.00
_cell.angle_gamma   90.00
#
_symmetry.space_group_name_H-M   'P 1'
#
loop_
_entity.id
_entity.type
_entity.pdbx_description
1 polymer ?
#
loop_
_entity_poly.entity_id
_entity_poly.type
_entity_poly.pdbx_seq_one_letter_code
_entity_poly.pdbx_strand_id
1 'polypeptide(L)'
;MHAAGLKVVIDFVPNHVARSYASDIRPDLAFGLNDRKDVYFDADNNFYYLTPEVAEGQAPLRLPTVDPHTGQIINETARLVGHADGYFAPEKVHGRVTGNNVVSWRPSNGDWYETIKLNYGFDFLNRDAPPQYPTAISPRARIPDTWQKMDAIIAYWQELGVDGFRADMAHMVPPEFWKWMIHRARERQPGVLFFAEAYDNDPAKVLGHDPAISQDDSVMLALLDAGFNAVYDDPGYDTLEHLYAGKSWANDLQSVEGSLGAFFFDCAVRYAENHDEIRLAHPDTWGGQGMQVGRPVTATLFGLSSGPVMLYHGQEVGEPGLGREGFGGDDQRSTIFDYWSLPELNKWWADGAADGAMLSPEQRELRAWYVRLLKLQSEPAFTRGNTILLNQANRDNPFYGKVADVGASGHWFFAYLRSDPESQSKYLITSNFHASATMRHLRVRLPAAALDALGLSAEDRGWLLLRDRLSEGDGQLRAARIADVVREGIYIDRLAAQSSAYWSIEKIDTLPAGAIISPSPDAGNAFLGAPTLVRARAGETVRLDLRRFGNPGDSHVFQVDSSDVVQAELDALNHVLHLKIADAARGLQ
;
A
#
# COMPACT_ATOMS: atom_id res chain seq x y z
N MET A 1 -22.69 -16.62 -0.04
CA MET A 1 -21.77 -15.67 -0.72
C MET A 1 -21.98 -15.71 -2.22
N HIS A 2 -21.82 -16.86 -2.90
CA HIS A 2 -22.03 -16.97 -4.35
C HIS A 2 -23.41 -16.54 -4.85
N ALA A 3 -24.49 -16.82 -4.10
CA ALA A 3 -25.85 -16.36 -4.46
C ALA A 3 -25.97 -14.82 -4.53
N ALA A 4 -25.05 -14.08 -3.89
CA ALA A 4 -24.94 -12.63 -3.95
C ALA A 4 -23.91 -12.15 -5.00
N GLY A 5 -23.37 -13.05 -5.82
CA GLY A 5 -22.35 -12.73 -6.83
C GLY A 5 -20.93 -12.54 -6.29
N LEU A 6 -20.69 -12.86 -5.01
CA LEU A 6 -19.38 -12.73 -4.37
C LEU A 6 -18.56 -14.01 -4.55
N LYS A 7 -17.25 -13.85 -4.73
CA LYS A 7 -16.26 -14.93 -4.66
C LYS A 7 -15.72 -15.07 -3.25
N VAL A 8 -15.30 -16.29 -2.88
CA VAL A 8 -14.68 -16.57 -1.58
C VAL A 8 -13.19 -16.80 -1.76
N VAL A 9 -12.39 -16.00 -1.08
CA VAL A 9 -10.93 -16.18 -1.01
C VAL A 9 -10.58 -16.49 0.44
N ILE A 10 -9.73 -17.48 0.66
CA ILE A 10 -9.24 -17.82 2.00
C ILE A 10 -7.74 -17.59 2.09
N ASP A 11 -7.25 -17.44 3.31
CA ASP A 11 -5.82 -17.44 3.57
C ASP A 11 -5.27 -18.88 3.53
N PHE A 12 -4.12 -19.04 2.90
CA PHE A 12 -3.41 -20.30 2.72
C PHE A 12 -1.98 -20.12 3.23
N VAL A 13 -1.61 -20.89 4.25
CA VAL A 13 -0.26 -20.87 4.83
C VAL A 13 0.55 -22.05 4.28
N PRO A 14 1.41 -21.83 3.27
CA PRO A 14 2.17 -22.90 2.62
C PRO A 14 3.50 -23.17 3.31
N ASN A 15 4.06 -22.20 4.03
CA ASN A 15 5.48 -22.21 4.36
C ASN A 15 5.77 -22.94 5.69
N HIS A 16 4.78 -23.05 6.58
CA HIS A 16 4.89 -23.76 7.85
C HIS A 16 3.55 -24.34 8.31
N VAL A 17 3.59 -25.16 9.36
CA VAL A 17 2.40 -25.60 10.13
C VAL A 17 2.68 -25.45 11.63
N ALA A 18 1.64 -25.41 12.46
CA ALA A 18 1.78 -25.43 13.91
C ALA A 18 2.67 -26.62 14.37
N ARG A 19 3.54 -26.41 15.36
CA ARG A 19 4.48 -27.44 15.84
C ARG A 19 3.78 -28.66 16.44
N SER A 20 2.60 -28.42 16.99
CA SER A 20 1.68 -29.41 17.52
C SER A 20 0.78 -30.07 16.47
N TYR A 21 0.92 -29.72 15.18
CA TYR A 21 0.07 -30.23 14.10
C TYR A 21 0.00 -31.76 14.10
N ALA A 22 -1.24 -32.24 14.00
CA ALA A 22 -1.61 -33.61 13.65
C ALA A 22 -2.94 -33.56 12.89
N SER A 23 -3.11 -34.40 11.87
CA SER A 23 -4.39 -34.53 11.18
C SER A 23 -5.29 -35.52 11.89
N ASP A 24 -6.47 -35.07 12.31
CA ASP A 24 -7.56 -35.89 12.86
C ASP A 24 -8.51 -36.42 11.76
N ILE A 25 -8.61 -35.72 10.63
CA ILE A 25 -9.44 -36.13 9.48
C ILE A 25 -8.72 -37.12 8.54
N ARG A 26 -7.43 -36.88 8.25
CA ARG A 26 -6.61 -37.70 7.32
C ARG A 26 -5.24 -38.04 7.92
N PRO A 27 -5.20 -38.83 9.02
CA PRO A 27 -3.94 -39.19 9.67
C PRO A 27 -2.99 -39.98 8.76
N ASP A 28 -3.51 -40.68 7.76
CA ASP A 28 -2.75 -41.40 6.74
C ASP A 28 -1.97 -40.47 5.79
N LEU A 29 -2.41 -39.21 5.66
CA LEU A 29 -1.77 -38.19 4.84
C LEU A 29 -1.06 -37.11 5.67
N ALA A 30 -0.91 -37.31 6.98
CA ALA A 30 -0.26 -36.34 7.84
C ALA A 30 1.19 -36.05 7.39
N PHE A 31 1.59 -34.78 7.45
CA PHE A 31 2.96 -34.38 7.20
C PHE A 31 3.92 -35.04 8.22
N GLY A 32 5.08 -35.53 7.75
CA GLY A 32 6.11 -36.12 8.60
C GLY A 32 5.94 -37.60 8.94
N LEU A 33 4.89 -38.26 8.42
CA LEU A 33 4.61 -39.67 8.69
C LEU A 33 5.70 -40.59 8.11
N ASN A 34 6.12 -40.33 6.88
CA ASN A 34 7.08 -41.14 6.12
C ASN A 34 8.48 -40.51 6.04
N ASP A 35 8.70 -39.40 6.77
CA ASP A 35 9.96 -38.68 6.73
C ASP A 35 11.10 -39.52 7.30
N ARG A 36 12.27 -39.38 6.69
CA ARG A 36 13.55 -39.84 7.22
C ARG A 36 14.04 -38.84 8.26
N LYS A 37 13.80 -39.14 9.53
CA LYS A 37 14.03 -38.23 10.68
C LYS A 37 15.48 -38.20 11.18
N ASP A 38 16.34 -39.01 10.58
CA ASP A 38 17.77 -39.14 10.85
C ASP A 38 18.64 -38.31 9.90
N VAL A 39 18.04 -37.67 8.89
CA VAL A 39 18.72 -36.76 7.96
C VAL A 39 18.11 -35.36 8.06
N TYR A 40 18.96 -34.34 7.92
CA TYR A 40 18.50 -32.94 7.94
C TYR A 40 17.53 -32.65 6.80
N PHE A 41 17.91 -33.08 5.59
CA PHE A 41 17.19 -32.83 4.36
C PHE A 41 17.10 -34.11 3.51
N ASP A 42 15.90 -34.35 3.00
CA ASP A 42 15.59 -35.28 1.91
C ASP A 42 14.51 -34.59 1.07
N ALA A 43 14.60 -34.65 -0.25
CA ALA A 43 13.67 -33.91 -1.12
C ALA A 43 12.22 -34.41 -0.99
N ASP A 44 12.01 -35.65 -0.52
CA ASP A 44 10.69 -36.23 -0.27
C ASP A 44 10.21 -36.11 1.19
N ASN A 45 11.04 -35.61 2.10
CA ASN A 45 10.59 -35.31 3.47
C ASN A 45 9.63 -34.12 3.47
N ASN A 46 8.66 -34.11 4.38
CA ASN A 46 7.77 -32.96 4.61
C ASN A 46 8.38 -31.90 5.53
N PHE A 47 9.29 -32.28 6.41
CA PHE A 47 9.97 -31.39 7.34
C PHE A 47 11.50 -31.49 7.23
N TYR A 48 12.18 -30.45 7.73
CA TYR A 48 13.62 -30.50 8.00
C TYR A 48 13.85 -30.93 9.45
N TYR A 49 14.82 -31.83 9.66
CA TYR A 49 15.12 -32.37 10.98
C TYR A 49 16.44 -31.83 11.53
N LEU A 50 16.48 -31.63 12.85
CA LEU A 50 17.68 -31.21 13.54
C LEU A 50 18.61 -32.41 13.70
N THR A 51 19.76 -32.39 13.01
CA THR A 51 20.79 -33.42 13.14
C THR A 51 22.09 -32.82 13.70
N PRO A 52 22.96 -33.63 14.34
CA PRO A 52 24.20 -33.15 14.95
C PRO A 52 25.15 -32.42 13.99
N GLU A 53 25.04 -32.69 12.68
CA GLU A 53 25.92 -32.13 11.66
C GLU A 53 25.60 -30.66 11.33
N VAL A 54 24.36 -30.23 11.55
CA VAL A 54 23.88 -28.90 11.12
C VAL A 54 23.26 -28.08 12.24
N ALA A 55 22.71 -28.73 13.28
CA ALA A 55 21.93 -28.03 14.29
C ALA A 55 22.80 -27.47 15.41
N GLU A 56 22.45 -26.27 15.87
CA GLU A 56 23.00 -25.73 17.10
C GLU A 56 22.40 -26.46 18.32
N GLY A 57 23.26 -26.88 19.25
CA GLY A 57 22.84 -27.60 20.45
C GLY A 57 22.55 -29.08 20.19
N GLN A 58 21.82 -29.70 21.12
CA GLN A 58 21.49 -31.13 21.06
C GLN A 58 20.15 -31.41 21.71
N ALA A 59 19.56 -32.55 21.37
CA ALA A 59 18.32 -33.04 21.92
C ALA A 59 18.32 -33.12 23.46
N PRO A 60 17.15 -32.98 24.12
CA PRO A 60 15.82 -32.70 23.56
C PRO A 60 15.60 -31.20 23.23
N LEU A 61 14.58 -30.88 22.42
CA LEU A 61 14.21 -29.50 22.11
C LEU A 61 13.87 -28.72 23.38
N ARG A 62 14.48 -27.53 23.52
CA ARG A 62 14.20 -26.56 24.57
C ARG A 62 13.64 -25.28 23.97
N LEU A 63 12.33 -25.10 24.12
CA LEU A 63 11.61 -23.90 23.76
C LEU A 63 11.92 -22.76 24.77
N PRO A 64 11.88 -21.50 24.33
CA PRO A 64 12.17 -20.33 25.16
C PRO A 64 11.00 -19.96 26.07
N THR A 65 10.39 -20.95 26.73
CA THR A 65 9.28 -20.74 27.68
C THR A 65 9.77 -20.51 29.10
N VAL A 66 10.99 -20.93 29.42
CA VAL A 66 11.64 -20.73 30.73
C VAL A 66 13.04 -20.17 30.58
N ASP A 67 13.47 -19.37 31.56
CA ASP A 67 14.86 -18.94 31.68
C ASP A 67 15.74 -20.17 32.03
N PRO A 68 16.81 -20.43 31.26
CA PRO A 68 17.61 -21.63 31.45
C PRO A 68 18.46 -21.64 32.73
N HIS A 69 18.67 -20.48 33.37
CA HIS A 69 19.46 -20.34 34.60
C HIS A 69 18.58 -20.36 35.85
N THR A 70 17.44 -19.67 35.81
CA THR A 70 16.56 -19.49 36.96
C THR A 70 15.38 -20.46 36.97
N GLY A 71 15.04 -21.08 35.83
CA GLY A 71 13.87 -21.93 35.67
C GLY A 71 12.54 -21.17 35.70
N GLN A 72 12.58 -19.83 35.74
CA GLN A 72 11.37 -19.01 35.76
C GLN A 72 10.72 -18.97 34.37
N ILE A 73 9.40 -18.94 34.33
CA ILE A 73 8.64 -18.83 33.09
C ILE A 73 8.80 -17.42 32.50
N ILE A 74 9.35 -17.33 31.28
CA ILE A 74 9.72 -16.05 30.65
C ILE A 74 8.73 -15.57 29.59
N ASN A 75 8.01 -16.46 28.91
CA ASN A 75 6.98 -16.06 27.95
C ASN A 75 5.59 -16.02 28.59
N GLU A 76 4.74 -15.15 28.07
CA GLU A 76 3.45 -14.83 28.70
C GLU A 76 2.44 -15.98 28.65
N THR A 77 2.38 -16.70 27.53
CA THR A 77 1.50 -17.86 27.34
C THR A 77 1.77 -18.93 28.40
N ALA A 78 3.04 -19.27 28.64
CA ALA A 78 3.38 -20.24 29.66
C ALA A 78 3.09 -19.71 31.08
N ARG A 79 3.19 -18.40 31.31
CA ARG A 79 2.84 -17.81 32.62
C ARG A 79 1.35 -17.98 32.91
N LEU A 80 0.49 -17.78 31.89
CA LEU A 80 -0.96 -17.98 32.00
C LEU A 80 -1.32 -19.44 32.28
N VAL A 81 -0.68 -20.36 31.56
CA VAL A 81 -0.88 -21.81 31.71
C VAL A 81 -0.32 -22.31 33.06
N GLY A 82 0.68 -21.62 33.62
CA GLY A 82 1.24 -21.87 34.95
C GLY A 82 2.15 -23.10 35.04
N HIS A 83 2.42 -23.76 33.91
CA HIS A 83 3.32 -24.91 33.83
C HIS A 83 4.10 -24.89 32.51
N ALA A 84 5.41 -24.67 32.61
CA ALA A 84 6.35 -24.87 31.51
C ALA A 84 7.73 -25.23 32.07
N ASP A 85 8.41 -26.14 31.39
CA ASP A 85 9.75 -26.62 31.75
C ASP A 85 10.76 -26.44 30.59
N GLY A 86 10.32 -25.78 29.52
CA GLY A 86 11.08 -25.59 28.29
C GLY A 86 11.06 -26.79 27.35
N TYR A 87 10.65 -27.97 27.77
CA TYR A 87 10.73 -29.15 26.92
C TYR A 87 9.47 -29.32 26.08
N PHE A 88 9.65 -29.67 24.81
CA PHE A 88 8.57 -30.11 23.95
C PHE A 88 8.59 -31.63 23.81
N ALA A 89 7.68 -32.32 24.52
CA ALA A 89 7.71 -33.77 24.64
C ALA A 89 7.73 -34.56 23.31
N PRO A 90 7.03 -34.14 22.24
CA PRO A 90 7.09 -34.83 20.94
C PRO A 90 8.48 -34.79 20.27
N GLU A 91 9.36 -33.85 20.64
CA GLU A 91 10.66 -33.62 19.99
C GLU A 91 11.83 -33.86 20.95
N LYS A 92 11.77 -34.98 21.68
CA LYS A 92 12.87 -35.41 22.56
C LYS A 92 14.07 -36.01 21.84
N VAL A 93 13.84 -36.55 20.64
CA VAL A 93 14.85 -37.31 19.87
C VAL A 93 15.00 -36.72 18.46
N HIS A 94 13.88 -36.45 17.80
CA HIS A 94 13.86 -35.87 16.45
C HIS A 94 13.24 -34.47 16.53
N GLY A 95 14.10 -33.46 16.59
CA GLY A 95 13.69 -32.06 16.54
C GLY A 95 13.44 -31.61 15.11
N ARG A 96 12.54 -30.65 14.91
CA ARG A 96 12.22 -30.08 13.60
C ARG A 96 12.59 -28.59 13.55
N VAL A 97 13.07 -28.13 12.40
CA VAL A 97 13.43 -26.71 12.16
C VAL A 97 12.21 -25.79 12.35
N THR A 98 12.40 -24.60 12.90
CA THR A 98 11.32 -23.59 13.11
C THR A 98 10.79 -23.04 11.78
N GLY A 99 9.59 -22.45 11.78
CA GLY A 99 8.97 -21.91 10.56
C GLY A 99 9.80 -20.85 9.84
N ASN A 100 10.59 -20.07 10.58
CA ASN A 100 11.51 -19.03 10.07
C ASN A 100 12.95 -19.54 9.84
N ASN A 101 13.14 -20.83 9.54
CA ASN A 101 14.41 -21.46 9.15
C ASN A 101 15.50 -21.53 10.26
N VAL A 102 15.15 -21.51 11.55
CA VAL A 102 16.14 -21.67 12.62
C VAL A 102 16.45 -23.15 12.88
N VAL A 103 17.71 -23.52 12.63
CA VAL A 103 18.24 -24.88 12.76
C VAL A 103 18.90 -25.04 14.14
N SER A 104 18.10 -24.98 15.20
CA SER A 104 18.60 -25.04 16.58
C SER A 104 17.70 -25.87 17.48
N TRP A 105 18.31 -26.62 18.40
CA TRP A 105 17.63 -27.30 19.52
C TRP A 105 17.22 -26.33 20.63
N ARG A 106 17.59 -25.05 20.52
CA ARG A 106 17.33 -24.00 21.51
C ARG A 106 16.91 -22.70 20.80
N PRO A 107 15.77 -22.69 20.09
CA PRO A 107 15.29 -21.47 19.47
C PRO A 107 15.08 -20.37 20.51
N SER A 108 15.27 -19.14 20.07
CA SER A 108 15.05 -17.91 20.83
C SER A 108 13.58 -17.51 20.81
N ASN A 109 13.20 -16.56 21.68
CA ASN A 109 11.82 -16.07 21.74
C ASN A 109 11.37 -15.31 20.48
N GLY A 110 12.30 -14.89 19.61
CA GLY A 110 11.99 -14.26 18.32
C GLY A 110 11.88 -15.25 17.16
N ASP A 111 12.16 -16.53 17.40
CA ASP A 111 12.02 -17.56 16.38
C ASP A 111 10.60 -18.09 16.35
N TRP A 112 10.13 -18.52 15.19
CA TRP A 112 8.79 -19.09 15.01
C TRP A 112 8.78 -20.54 15.53
N TYR A 113 9.09 -20.72 16.81
CA TYR A 113 9.28 -22.02 17.44
C TYR A 113 7.95 -22.74 17.67
N GLU A 114 6.83 -22.04 17.66
CA GLU A 114 5.48 -22.58 17.66
C GLU A 114 5.06 -23.15 16.30
N THR A 115 5.86 -22.93 15.24
CA THR A 115 5.63 -23.49 13.90
C THR A 115 6.84 -24.32 13.43
N ILE A 116 6.62 -25.10 12.36
CA ILE A 116 7.64 -25.95 11.72
C ILE A 116 7.67 -25.67 10.23
N LYS A 117 8.88 -25.46 9.70
CA LYS A 117 9.11 -25.24 8.27
C LYS A 117 8.75 -26.46 7.44
N LEU A 118 7.94 -26.25 6.40
CA LEU A 118 7.63 -27.27 5.40
C LEU A 118 8.74 -27.35 4.34
N ASN A 119 9.10 -28.57 3.98
CA ASN A 119 10.11 -28.89 2.98
C ASN A 119 9.45 -29.13 1.60
N TYR A 120 9.81 -28.30 0.63
CA TYR A 120 9.33 -28.37 -0.75
C TYR A 120 10.36 -28.99 -1.71
N GLY A 121 11.35 -29.70 -1.18
CA GLY A 121 12.48 -30.25 -1.93
C GLY A 121 13.62 -29.25 -2.15
N PHE A 122 13.65 -28.15 -1.40
CA PHE A 122 14.65 -27.07 -1.50
C PHE A 122 15.55 -27.05 -0.26
N ASP A 123 16.86 -27.30 -0.40
CA ASP A 123 17.80 -27.25 0.71
C ASP A 123 18.19 -25.79 1.00
N PHE A 124 17.58 -25.16 2.00
CA PHE A 124 17.86 -23.76 2.31
C PHE A 124 19.22 -23.52 2.98
N LEU A 125 19.91 -24.57 3.49
CA LEU A 125 21.31 -24.47 3.93
C LEU A 125 22.29 -24.63 2.76
N ASN A 126 21.84 -25.18 1.63
CA ASN A 126 22.61 -25.36 0.42
C ASN A 126 21.86 -24.84 -0.81
N ARG A 127 21.59 -23.53 -0.80
CA ARG A 127 20.72 -22.84 -1.78
C ARG A 127 21.19 -22.98 -3.23
N ASP A 128 22.48 -23.24 -3.46
CA ASP A 128 23.05 -23.40 -4.81
C ASP A 128 22.94 -24.84 -5.35
N ALA A 129 22.44 -25.79 -4.54
CA ALA A 129 22.30 -27.17 -4.96
C ALA A 129 21.30 -27.30 -6.13
N PRO A 130 21.56 -28.18 -7.11
CA PRO A 130 20.59 -28.47 -8.16
C PRO A 130 19.25 -28.92 -7.56
N PRO A 131 18.11 -28.42 -8.08
CA PRO A 131 16.80 -28.79 -7.59
C PRO A 131 16.55 -30.29 -7.78
N GLN A 132 15.99 -30.92 -6.75
CA GLN A 132 15.60 -32.34 -6.78
C GLN A 132 14.11 -32.54 -7.10
N TYR A 133 13.44 -31.46 -7.50
CA TYR A 133 12.05 -31.39 -7.96
C TYR A 133 11.99 -30.97 -9.44
N PRO A 134 10.82 -31.07 -10.09
CA PRO A 134 10.72 -30.74 -11.51
C PRO A 134 10.97 -29.27 -11.83
N THR A 135 11.77 -29.06 -12.87
CA THR A 135 12.06 -27.77 -13.50
C THR A 135 12.07 -27.95 -15.02
N ALA A 136 12.21 -26.87 -15.80
CA ALA A 136 12.41 -26.98 -17.25
C ALA A 136 13.66 -27.82 -17.63
N ILE A 137 14.68 -27.86 -16.78
CA ILE A 137 15.91 -28.65 -17.03
C ILE A 137 15.70 -30.12 -16.67
N SER A 138 14.97 -30.38 -15.58
CA SER A 138 14.73 -31.72 -15.03
C SER A 138 13.24 -32.05 -14.96
N PRO A 139 12.49 -32.05 -16.08
CA PRO A 139 11.02 -32.16 -16.07
C PRO A 139 10.52 -33.54 -15.60
N ARG A 140 11.42 -34.53 -15.53
CA ARG A 140 11.13 -35.90 -15.07
C ARG A 140 11.62 -36.16 -13.65
N ALA A 141 12.10 -35.15 -12.93
CA ALA A 141 12.39 -35.29 -11.52
C ALA A 141 11.12 -35.73 -10.76
N ARG A 142 11.30 -36.34 -9.60
CA ARG A 142 10.17 -36.78 -8.79
C ARG A 142 9.47 -35.55 -8.21
N ILE A 143 8.14 -35.56 -8.19
CA ILE A 143 7.35 -34.56 -7.47
C ILE A 143 7.46 -34.84 -5.97
N PRO A 144 7.97 -33.89 -5.15
CA PRO A 144 8.04 -34.05 -3.70
C PRO A 144 6.70 -34.41 -3.07
N ASP A 145 6.70 -35.20 -1.99
CA ASP A 145 5.49 -35.58 -1.27
C ASP A 145 4.69 -34.36 -0.77
N THR A 146 5.39 -33.32 -0.30
CA THR A 146 4.77 -32.05 0.14
C THR A 146 3.96 -31.38 -0.97
N TRP A 147 4.44 -31.39 -2.22
CA TRP A 147 3.73 -30.78 -3.34
C TRP A 147 2.39 -31.48 -3.58
N GLN A 148 2.38 -32.81 -3.53
CA GLN A 148 1.18 -33.63 -3.71
C GLN A 148 0.15 -33.38 -2.61
N LYS A 149 0.60 -33.31 -1.35
CA LYS A 149 -0.28 -33.02 -0.20
C LYS A 149 -0.86 -31.61 -0.28
N MET A 150 -0.06 -30.61 -0.68
CA MET A 150 -0.54 -29.24 -0.85
C MET A 150 -1.57 -29.13 -1.99
N ASP A 151 -1.35 -29.78 -3.12
CA ASP A 151 -2.34 -29.84 -4.22
C ASP A 151 -3.65 -30.48 -3.76
N ALA A 152 -3.58 -31.54 -2.94
CA ALA A 152 -4.77 -32.18 -2.36
C ALA A 152 -5.52 -31.25 -1.39
N ILE A 153 -4.81 -30.45 -0.57
CA ILE A 153 -5.41 -29.43 0.30
C ILE A 153 -6.13 -28.37 -0.52
N ILE A 154 -5.48 -27.86 -1.57
CA ILE A 154 -6.10 -26.87 -2.48
C ILE A 154 -7.33 -27.46 -3.15
N ALA A 155 -7.25 -28.68 -3.69
CA ALA A 155 -8.37 -29.37 -4.31
C ALA A 155 -9.56 -29.52 -3.33
N TYR A 156 -9.31 -29.90 -2.08
CA TYR A 156 -10.35 -30.01 -1.05
C TYR A 156 -11.10 -28.68 -0.84
N TRP A 157 -10.40 -27.55 -0.74
CA TRP A 157 -11.04 -26.25 -0.58
C TRP A 157 -11.78 -25.79 -1.84
N GLN A 158 -11.26 -26.08 -3.03
CA GLN A 158 -11.96 -25.83 -4.28
C GLN A 158 -13.27 -26.64 -4.38
N GLU A 159 -13.26 -27.91 -3.94
CA GLU A 159 -14.47 -28.75 -3.87
C GLU A 159 -15.53 -28.19 -2.92
N LEU A 160 -15.11 -27.49 -1.85
CA LEU A 160 -16.01 -26.77 -0.94
C LEU A 160 -16.52 -25.43 -1.49
N GLY A 161 -16.02 -24.99 -2.66
CA GLY A 161 -16.46 -23.77 -3.33
C GLY A 161 -15.60 -22.53 -3.06
N VAL A 162 -14.37 -22.70 -2.56
CA VAL A 162 -13.40 -21.59 -2.48
C VAL A 162 -12.96 -21.19 -3.89
N ASP A 163 -12.97 -19.89 -4.18
CA ASP A 163 -12.65 -19.31 -5.49
C ASP A 163 -11.22 -18.78 -5.59
N GLY A 164 -10.48 -18.73 -4.50
CA GLY A 164 -9.09 -18.30 -4.51
C GLY A 164 -8.39 -18.37 -3.17
N PHE A 165 -7.10 -18.09 -3.21
CA PHE A 165 -6.19 -18.22 -2.08
C PHE A 165 -5.28 -16.99 -1.99
N ARG A 166 -5.21 -16.37 -0.81
CA ARG A 166 -4.08 -15.50 -0.44
C ARG A 166 -3.01 -16.41 0.15
N ALA A 167 -1.80 -16.39 -0.40
CA ALA A 167 -0.70 -17.24 0.04
C ALA A 167 0.21 -16.44 0.97
N ASP A 168 0.29 -16.88 2.21
CA ASP A 168 1.15 -16.34 3.27
C ASP A 168 2.64 -16.58 2.98
N MET A 169 3.45 -15.52 3.10
CA MET A 169 4.90 -15.53 2.88
C MET A 169 5.31 -16.36 1.66
N ALA A 170 4.67 -16.12 0.51
CA ALA A 170 4.76 -16.95 -0.68
C ALA A 170 6.19 -17.02 -1.25
N HIS A 171 7.01 -15.99 -1.03
CA HIS A 171 8.44 -15.96 -1.40
C HIS A 171 9.29 -16.94 -0.59
N MET A 172 8.82 -17.49 0.53
CA MET A 172 9.53 -18.52 1.30
C MET A 172 9.34 -19.95 0.73
N VAL A 173 8.67 -20.08 -0.42
CA VAL A 173 8.33 -21.33 -1.10
C VAL A 173 8.79 -21.25 -2.56
N PRO A 174 9.34 -22.32 -3.16
CA PRO A 174 9.87 -22.27 -4.52
C PRO A 174 8.83 -21.84 -5.57
N PRO A 175 9.17 -20.93 -6.50
CA PRO A 175 8.24 -20.51 -7.57
C PRO A 175 7.86 -21.66 -8.52
N GLU A 176 8.68 -22.70 -8.65
CA GLU A 176 8.37 -23.91 -9.43
C GLU A 176 7.21 -24.69 -8.82
N PHE A 177 7.14 -24.79 -7.50
CA PHE A 177 6.00 -25.38 -6.81
C PHE A 177 4.74 -24.58 -7.12
N TRP A 178 4.82 -23.25 -7.01
CA TRP A 178 3.69 -22.36 -7.30
C TRP A 178 3.20 -22.54 -8.73
N LYS A 179 4.12 -22.54 -9.72
CA LYS A 179 3.80 -22.77 -11.13
C LYS A 179 3.10 -24.11 -11.35
N TRP A 180 3.60 -25.16 -10.72
CA TRP A 180 3.01 -26.50 -10.81
C TRP A 180 1.62 -26.57 -10.14
N MET A 181 1.48 -26.07 -8.91
CA MET A 181 0.25 -26.16 -8.14
C MET A 181 -0.85 -25.26 -8.71
N ILE A 182 -0.54 -24.01 -9.05
CA ILE A 182 -1.51 -23.06 -9.61
C ILE A 182 -2.03 -23.55 -10.96
N HIS A 183 -1.17 -24.14 -11.81
CA HIS A 183 -1.61 -24.74 -13.06
C HIS A 183 -2.68 -25.83 -12.80
N ARG A 184 -2.43 -26.74 -11.86
CA ARG A 184 -3.35 -27.81 -11.51
C ARG A 184 -4.65 -27.30 -10.86
N ALA A 185 -4.54 -26.28 -10.01
CA ALA A 185 -5.72 -25.60 -9.45
C ALA A 185 -6.60 -25.00 -10.56
N ARG A 186 -6.00 -24.46 -11.62
CA ARG A 186 -6.70 -23.92 -12.80
C ARG A 186 -7.25 -25.00 -13.72
N GLU A 187 -6.62 -26.17 -13.82
CA GLU A 187 -7.20 -27.33 -14.51
C GLU A 187 -8.52 -27.76 -13.86
N ARG A 188 -8.61 -27.68 -12.52
CA ARG A 188 -9.84 -27.97 -11.76
C ARG A 188 -10.85 -26.82 -11.83
N GLN A 189 -10.39 -25.58 -11.72
CA GLN A 189 -11.23 -24.38 -11.71
C GLN A 189 -10.50 -23.23 -12.43
N PRO A 190 -10.78 -23.00 -13.73
CA PRO A 190 -10.05 -22.03 -14.54
C PRO A 190 -10.06 -20.59 -14.00
N GLY A 191 -11.10 -20.23 -13.24
CA GLY A 191 -11.27 -18.89 -12.66
C GLY A 191 -10.72 -18.71 -11.24
N VAL A 192 -9.95 -19.67 -10.72
CA VAL A 192 -9.34 -19.59 -9.38
C VAL A 192 -8.33 -18.45 -9.30
N LEU A 193 -8.36 -17.70 -8.20
CA LEU A 193 -7.50 -16.54 -7.96
C LEU A 193 -6.40 -16.88 -6.96
N PHE A 194 -5.18 -16.38 -7.20
CA PHE A 194 -4.06 -16.48 -6.27
C PHE A 194 -3.45 -15.11 -6.02
N PHE A 195 -3.34 -14.72 -4.74
CA PHE A 195 -2.71 -13.49 -4.29
C PHE A 195 -1.50 -13.84 -3.44
N ALA A 196 -0.36 -13.22 -3.65
CA ALA A 196 0.85 -13.51 -2.88
C ALA A 196 1.14 -12.38 -1.90
N GLU A 197 1.26 -12.73 -0.63
CA GLU A 197 2.08 -11.92 0.29
C GLU A 197 3.54 -12.27 0.02
N ALA A 198 4.33 -11.29 -0.37
CA ALA A 198 5.75 -11.49 -0.63
C ALA A 198 6.57 -10.21 -0.48
N TYR A 199 7.81 -10.36 -0.04
CA TYR A 199 8.73 -9.25 0.20
C TYR A 199 10.09 -9.51 -0.45
N ASP A 200 10.53 -8.58 -1.30
CA ASP A 200 11.80 -8.70 -2.03
C ASP A 200 13.05 -8.60 -1.12
N ASN A 201 12.92 -7.98 0.05
CA ASN A 201 14.01 -7.75 1.00
C ASN A 201 14.12 -8.85 2.08
N ASP A 202 13.23 -9.84 2.10
CA ASP A 202 13.27 -10.90 3.10
C ASP A 202 14.46 -11.87 2.85
N PRO A 203 15.36 -12.07 3.83
CA PRO A 203 16.48 -13.00 3.69
C PRO A 203 16.07 -14.47 3.50
N ALA A 204 14.87 -14.86 3.93
CA ALA A 204 14.33 -16.21 3.79
C ALA A 204 13.71 -16.48 2.40
N LYS A 205 13.73 -15.49 1.50
CA LYS A 205 13.21 -15.65 0.13
C LYS A 205 13.91 -16.78 -0.63
N VAL A 206 13.14 -17.56 -1.35
CA VAL A 206 13.59 -18.66 -2.20
C VAL A 206 13.62 -18.17 -3.64
N LEU A 207 14.81 -18.21 -4.25
CA LEU A 207 14.98 -17.87 -5.66
C LEU A 207 14.63 -19.09 -6.52
N GLY A 208 14.04 -18.85 -7.70
CA GLY A 208 13.77 -19.92 -8.65
C GLY A 208 15.07 -20.44 -9.29
N HIS A 209 15.12 -21.73 -9.57
CA HIS A 209 16.20 -22.39 -10.33
C HIS A 209 15.78 -22.74 -11.77
N ASP A 210 14.52 -22.47 -12.14
CA ASP A 210 14.00 -22.71 -13.48
C ASP A 210 14.36 -21.56 -14.45
N PRO A 211 15.05 -21.82 -15.58
CA PRO A 211 15.32 -20.79 -16.59
C PRO A 211 14.07 -20.29 -17.31
N ALA A 212 12.94 -21.00 -17.20
CA ALA A 212 11.63 -20.59 -17.70
C ALA A 212 10.81 -19.80 -16.67
N ILE A 213 11.41 -19.45 -15.53
CA ILE A 213 10.90 -18.45 -14.59
C ILE A 213 11.91 -17.29 -14.59
N SER A 214 11.43 -16.04 -14.58
CA SER A 214 12.32 -14.88 -14.51
C SER A 214 13.32 -15.02 -13.36
N GLN A 215 14.60 -14.93 -13.68
CA GLN A 215 15.73 -14.99 -12.73
C GLN A 215 16.10 -13.59 -12.21
N ASP A 216 15.23 -12.61 -12.39
CA ASP A 216 15.41 -11.28 -11.81
C ASP A 216 15.44 -11.38 -10.28
N ASP A 217 16.17 -10.49 -9.59
CA ASP A 217 16.34 -10.52 -8.13
C ASP A 217 15.02 -10.27 -7.36
N SER A 218 13.96 -9.91 -8.10
CA SER A 218 12.60 -9.71 -7.58
C SER A 218 11.83 -11.04 -7.55
N VAL A 219 11.63 -11.55 -6.32
CA VAL A 219 10.78 -12.73 -6.08
C VAL A 219 9.32 -12.40 -6.34
N MET A 220 8.93 -11.14 -6.22
CA MET A 220 7.58 -10.68 -6.55
C MET A 220 7.25 -10.92 -8.03
N LEU A 221 8.16 -10.57 -8.95
CA LEU A 221 8.01 -10.86 -10.38
C LEU A 221 8.02 -12.37 -10.67
N ALA A 222 8.88 -13.13 -10.00
CA ALA A 222 8.93 -14.59 -10.14
C ALA A 222 7.60 -15.26 -9.72
N LEU A 223 6.92 -14.74 -8.71
CA LEU A 223 5.61 -15.22 -8.29
C LEU A 223 4.51 -14.90 -9.32
N LEU A 224 4.52 -13.69 -9.90
CA LEU A 224 3.58 -13.36 -10.98
C LEU A 224 3.79 -14.28 -12.19
N ASP A 225 5.03 -14.56 -12.56
CA ASP A 225 5.38 -15.48 -13.65
C ASP A 225 5.07 -16.96 -13.33
N ALA A 226 5.16 -17.35 -12.05
CA ALA A 226 4.63 -18.63 -11.56
C ALA A 226 3.09 -18.71 -11.64
N GLY A 227 2.42 -17.60 -11.90
CA GLY A 227 1.01 -17.55 -12.23
C GLY A 227 0.13 -16.96 -11.15
N PHE A 228 0.67 -16.28 -10.13
CA PHE A 228 -0.15 -15.47 -9.23
C PHE A 228 -0.89 -14.37 -9.99
N ASN A 229 -2.10 -14.04 -9.55
CA ASN A 229 -2.89 -12.95 -10.13
C ASN A 229 -2.42 -11.57 -9.67
N ALA A 230 -1.94 -11.48 -8.42
CA ALA A 230 -1.37 -10.26 -7.88
C ALA A 230 -0.47 -10.54 -6.66
N VAL A 231 0.39 -9.59 -6.31
CA VAL A 231 1.33 -9.64 -5.20
C VAL A 231 1.23 -8.35 -4.37
N TYR A 232 1.42 -8.42 -3.05
CA TYR A 232 1.29 -7.27 -2.15
C TYR A 232 2.22 -6.10 -2.50
N ASP A 233 1.69 -4.88 -2.40
CA ASP A 233 2.44 -3.62 -2.53
C ASP A 233 2.91 -3.09 -1.16
N ASP A 234 3.84 -3.80 -0.56
CA ASP A 234 4.51 -3.35 0.67
C ASP A 234 5.26 -2.01 0.49
N PRO A 235 6.03 -1.79 -0.60
CA PRO A 235 6.80 -0.54 -0.75
C PRO A 235 5.93 0.72 -0.85
N GLY A 236 4.77 0.64 -1.51
CA GLY A 236 3.82 1.75 -1.61
C GLY A 236 3.19 2.10 -0.26
N TYR A 237 2.81 1.09 0.53
CA TYR A 237 2.32 1.25 1.89
C TYR A 237 3.39 1.90 2.79
N ASP A 238 4.59 1.33 2.84
CA ASP A 238 5.72 1.80 3.64
C ASP A 238 6.05 3.25 3.35
N THR A 239 6.00 3.67 2.09
CA THR A 239 6.29 5.06 1.71
C THR A 239 5.31 6.05 2.36
N LEU A 240 4.03 5.68 2.47
CA LEU A 240 3.02 6.54 3.08
C LEU A 240 3.05 6.46 4.62
N GLU A 241 3.37 5.31 5.20
CA GLU A 241 3.65 5.19 6.65
C GLU A 241 4.84 6.10 7.02
N HIS A 242 5.94 5.97 6.27
CA HIS A 242 7.15 6.76 6.45
C HIS A 242 6.95 8.26 6.23
N LEU A 243 6.01 8.67 5.37
CA LEU A 243 5.61 10.07 5.21
C LEU A 243 5.07 10.64 6.52
N TYR A 244 4.15 9.92 7.19
CA TYR A 244 3.61 10.36 8.47
C TYR A 244 4.61 10.23 9.63
N ALA A 245 5.56 9.30 9.55
CA ALA A 245 6.69 9.21 10.46
C ALA A 245 7.76 10.30 10.21
N GLY A 246 7.61 11.15 9.19
CA GLY A 246 8.54 12.23 8.85
C GLY A 246 9.85 11.76 8.21
N LYS A 247 9.87 10.53 7.67
CA LYS A 247 11.03 9.89 7.02
C LYS A 247 11.00 10.00 5.49
N SER A 248 9.81 10.18 4.89
CA SER A 248 9.60 10.24 3.44
C SER A 248 8.74 11.42 3.01
N TRP A 249 8.75 11.73 1.72
CA TRP A 249 7.87 12.69 1.08
C TRP A 249 6.84 11.96 0.20
N ALA A 250 5.68 12.58 -0.06
CA ALA A 250 4.72 12.01 -1.01
C ALA A 250 5.33 11.84 -2.42
N ASN A 251 6.33 12.64 -2.78
CA ASN A 251 7.13 12.46 -3.99
C ASN A 251 7.84 11.10 -4.10
N ASP A 252 8.23 10.51 -2.96
CA ASP A 252 8.99 9.26 -2.94
C ASP A 252 8.13 8.10 -3.45
N LEU A 253 6.80 8.17 -3.26
CA LEU A 253 5.86 7.16 -3.77
C LEU A 253 6.01 7.01 -5.28
N GLN A 254 6.15 8.11 -6.03
CA GLN A 254 6.35 8.00 -7.49
C GLN A 254 7.68 7.30 -7.84
N SER A 255 8.72 7.51 -7.04
CA SER A 255 10.02 6.88 -7.28
C SER A 255 9.98 5.38 -6.98
N VAL A 256 9.32 5.01 -5.87
CA VAL A 256 9.10 3.62 -5.47
C VAL A 256 8.26 2.88 -6.51
N GLU A 257 7.07 3.39 -6.83
CA GLU A 257 6.18 2.79 -7.85
C GLU A 257 6.84 2.67 -9.22
N GLY A 258 7.62 3.69 -9.61
CA GLY A 258 8.36 3.67 -10.87
C GLY A 258 9.44 2.60 -10.94
N SER A 259 10.00 2.21 -9.78
CA SER A 259 11.07 1.21 -9.70
C SER A 259 10.58 -0.24 -9.73
N LEU A 260 9.32 -0.48 -9.37
CA LEU A 260 8.71 -1.82 -9.36
C LEU A 260 8.52 -2.42 -10.77
N GLY A 261 8.48 -1.57 -11.80
CA GLY A 261 8.23 -1.97 -13.18
C GLY A 261 6.73 -2.10 -13.50
N ALA A 262 6.39 -1.84 -14.77
CA ALA A 262 4.99 -1.68 -15.19
C ALA A 262 4.13 -2.94 -14.98
N PHE A 263 4.69 -4.13 -15.18
CA PHE A 263 3.94 -5.38 -15.00
C PHE A 263 3.57 -5.63 -13.54
N PHE A 264 4.53 -5.50 -12.62
CA PHE A 264 4.24 -5.60 -11.18
C PHE A 264 3.23 -4.52 -10.76
N PHE A 265 3.46 -3.27 -11.17
CA PHE A 265 2.62 -2.13 -10.81
C PHE A 265 1.12 -2.41 -11.02
N ASP A 266 0.74 -3.01 -12.15
CA ASP A 266 -0.64 -3.37 -12.50
C ASP A 266 -1.13 -4.70 -11.90
N CYS A 267 -0.22 -5.53 -11.38
CA CYS A 267 -0.55 -6.74 -10.64
C CYS A 267 -0.31 -6.59 -9.13
N ALA A 268 -0.19 -5.36 -8.64
CA ALA A 268 0.04 -5.10 -7.23
C ALA A 268 -1.29 -5.10 -6.45
N VAL A 269 -1.36 -5.81 -5.33
CA VAL A 269 -2.49 -5.70 -4.38
C VAL A 269 -2.29 -4.41 -3.61
N ARG A 270 -3.20 -3.43 -3.82
CA ARG A 270 -3.14 -2.14 -3.14
C ARG A 270 -3.90 -2.20 -1.84
N TYR A 271 -3.24 -1.93 -0.72
CA TYR A 271 -3.84 -1.95 0.61
C TYR A 271 -3.34 -0.78 1.45
N ALA A 272 -4.11 -0.40 2.45
CA ALA A 272 -3.71 0.62 3.43
C ALA A 272 -3.71 0.07 4.87
N GLU A 273 -4.35 -1.08 5.09
CA GLU A 273 -4.32 -1.86 6.33
C GLU A 273 -4.41 -3.35 5.94
N ASN A 274 -3.88 -4.20 6.79
CA ASN A 274 -4.14 -5.63 6.84
C ASN A 274 -3.98 -6.09 8.32
N HIS A 275 -3.83 -7.39 8.58
CA HIS A 275 -3.69 -7.89 9.95
C HIS A 275 -2.29 -7.71 10.56
N ASP A 276 -1.26 -7.57 9.73
CA ASP A 276 0.12 -7.31 10.13
C ASP A 276 0.46 -5.81 10.14
N GLU A 277 -0.36 -4.98 9.51
CA GLU A 277 -0.17 -3.54 9.48
C GLU A 277 -0.86 -2.79 10.62
N ILE A 278 -0.25 -1.68 11.01
CA ILE A 278 -0.77 -0.80 12.04
C ILE A 278 -2.05 -0.11 11.54
N ARG A 279 -3.08 -0.06 12.38
CA ARG A 279 -4.35 0.62 12.09
C ARG A 279 -4.12 2.11 11.78
N LEU A 280 -4.66 2.61 10.68
CA LEU A 280 -4.58 4.02 10.24
C LEU A 280 -5.17 4.97 11.27
N ALA A 281 -6.15 4.49 12.06
CA ALA A 281 -6.83 5.28 13.09
C ALA A 281 -6.15 5.24 14.46
N HIS A 282 -5.04 4.51 14.62
CA HIS A 282 -4.35 4.39 15.91
C HIS A 282 -3.76 5.75 16.34
N PRO A 283 -3.90 6.16 17.62
CA PRO A 283 -3.48 7.49 18.09
C PRO A 283 -1.96 7.70 18.22
N ASP A 284 -1.17 6.63 18.33
CA ASP A 284 0.28 6.73 18.50
C ASP A 284 1.09 6.56 17.21
N THR A 285 0.42 6.25 16.09
CA THR A 285 1.05 6.03 14.78
C THR A 285 0.37 6.92 13.74
N TRP A 286 0.85 6.91 12.49
CA TRP A 286 0.31 7.77 11.43
C TRP A 286 0.26 9.26 11.81
N GLY A 287 1.22 9.72 12.62
CA GLY A 287 1.28 11.07 13.15
C GLY A 287 0.18 11.44 14.16
N GLY A 288 -0.55 10.46 14.69
CA GLY A 288 -1.58 10.62 15.72
C GLY A 288 -2.82 11.37 15.26
N GLN A 289 -3.18 11.22 13.98
CA GLN A 289 -4.26 12.00 13.35
C GLN A 289 -5.61 11.27 13.31
N GLY A 290 -5.66 10.02 13.79
CA GLY A 290 -6.86 9.20 13.82
C GLY A 290 -7.42 8.87 12.42
N MET A 291 -8.71 8.55 12.35
CA MET A 291 -9.33 7.97 11.16
C MET A 291 -9.30 8.83 9.88
N GLN A 292 -8.95 10.12 9.98
CA GLN A 292 -8.85 11.00 8.81
C GLN A 292 -7.68 10.61 7.90
N VAL A 293 -6.63 9.98 8.43
CA VAL A 293 -5.50 9.43 7.65
C VAL A 293 -5.98 8.45 6.59
N GLY A 294 -7.04 7.70 6.89
CA GLY A 294 -7.60 6.71 5.99
C GLY A 294 -8.04 7.28 4.64
N ARG A 295 -8.43 8.55 4.58
CA ARG A 295 -8.88 9.20 3.34
C ARG A 295 -7.74 9.33 2.33
N PRO A 296 -6.67 10.12 2.59
CA PRO A 296 -5.62 10.32 1.60
C PRO A 296 -4.78 9.07 1.34
N VAL A 297 -4.54 8.22 2.33
CA VAL A 297 -3.75 6.98 2.15
C VAL A 297 -4.50 6.01 1.24
N THR A 298 -5.71 5.62 1.61
CA THR A 298 -6.50 4.64 0.84
C THR A 298 -6.83 5.16 -0.56
N ALA A 299 -7.29 6.42 -0.68
CA ALA A 299 -7.64 6.97 -1.98
C ALA A 299 -6.45 7.09 -2.92
N THR A 300 -5.24 7.30 -2.39
CA THR A 300 -4.03 7.32 -3.21
C THR A 300 -3.75 5.90 -3.70
N LEU A 301 -3.57 4.94 -2.79
CA LEU A 301 -3.12 3.58 -3.12
C LEU A 301 -4.14 2.82 -3.97
N PHE A 302 -5.43 2.85 -3.64
CA PHE A 302 -6.45 2.06 -4.35
C PHE A 302 -6.59 2.46 -5.82
N GLY A 303 -6.40 3.75 -6.13
CA GLY A 303 -6.52 4.24 -7.50
C GLY A 303 -5.21 4.18 -8.30
N LEU A 304 -4.10 3.69 -7.75
CA LEU A 304 -2.79 3.74 -8.42
C LEU A 304 -2.75 2.90 -9.69
N SER A 305 -3.30 1.69 -9.67
CA SER A 305 -3.14 0.75 -10.79
C SER A 305 -4.41 -0.04 -11.09
N SER A 306 -4.34 -0.97 -12.04
CA SER A 306 -5.43 -1.90 -12.36
C SER A 306 -5.46 -3.15 -11.46
N GLY A 307 -4.53 -3.24 -10.51
CA GLY A 307 -4.45 -4.33 -9.54
C GLY A 307 -5.64 -4.35 -8.57
N PRO A 308 -5.86 -5.48 -7.88
CA PRO A 308 -6.91 -5.59 -6.89
C PRO A 308 -6.62 -4.67 -5.69
N VAL A 309 -7.70 -4.20 -5.05
CA VAL A 309 -7.61 -3.41 -3.81
C VAL A 309 -8.09 -4.23 -2.63
N MET A 310 -7.46 -4.08 -1.47
CA MET A 310 -7.84 -4.74 -0.23
C MET A 310 -8.28 -3.71 0.81
N LEU A 311 -9.55 -3.79 1.21
CA LEU A 311 -10.09 -3.07 2.36
C LEU A 311 -10.08 -4.02 3.56
N TYR A 312 -9.39 -3.65 4.63
CA TYR A 312 -9.39 -4.44 5.85
C TYR A 312 -10.57 -4.04 6.74
N HIS A 313 -11.25 -5.02 7.32
CA HIS A 313 -12.45 -4.77 8.12
C HIS A 313 -12.17 -3.82 9.29
N GLY A 314 -13.07 -2.87 9.52
CA GLY A 314 -12.92 -1.82 10.55
C GLY A 314 -12.26 -0.54 10.02
N GLN A 315 -11.51 -0.61 8.91
CA GLN A 315 -10.82 0.55 8.32
C GLN A 315 -11.82 1.65 7.97
N GLU A 316 -12.99 1.25 7.48
CA GLU A 316 -14.01 2.14 6.97
C GLU A 316 -14.92 2.77 8.04
N VAL A 317 -14.71 2.39 9.30
CA VAL A 317 -15.33 3.01 10.48
C VAL A 317 -14.29 3.62 11.43
N GLY A 318 -13.01 3.60 11.03
CA GLY A 318 -11.92 4.18 11.81
C GLY A 318 -11.54 3.37 13.04
N GLU A 319 -11.56 2.04 12.95
CA GLU A 319 -11.18 1.15 14.05
C GLU A 319 -9.69 1.34 14.42
N PRO A 320 -9.39 1.77 15.65
CA PRO A 320 -8.03 2.12 16.04
C PRO A 320 -7.19 0.93 16.52
N GLY A 321 -7.78 -0.24 16.78
CA GLY A 321 -7.02 -1.40 17.30
C GLY A 321 -6.49 -1.18 18.71
N LEU A 322 -7.25 -0.47 19.56
CA LEU A 322 -6.81 -0.16 20.92
C LEU A 322 -6.94 -1.35 21.86
N GLY A 323 -5.88 -1.59 22.62
CA GLY A 323 -5.85 -2.57 23.69
C GLY A 323 -5.10 -3.84 23.31
N ARG A 324 -5.09 -4.77 24.25
CA ARG A 324 -4.23 -5.95 24.20
C ARG A 324 -4.85 -7.14 23.44
N GLU A 325 -4.50 -7.29 22.17
CA GLU A 325 -4.95 -8.36 21.27
C GLU A 325 -4.29 -9.71 21.54
N GLY A 326 -4.82 -10.40 22.55
CA GLY A 326 -4.42 -11.76 22.88
C GLY A 326 -2.91 -11.88 23.10
N PHE A 327 -2.19 -12.64 22.27
CA PHE A 327 -0.75 -12.87 22.40
C PHE A 327 0.13 -11.78 21.79
N GLY A 328 -0.37 -11.01 20.81
CA GLY A 328 0.35 -9.90 20.17
C GLY A 328 0.60 -8.73 21.11
N GLY A 329 -0.21 -8.62 22.17
CA GLY A 329 -0.13 -7.51 23.10
C GLY A 329 -0.92 -6.31 22.59
N ASP A 330 -0.54 -5.10 23.02
CA ASP A 330 -1.09 -3.87 22.42
C ASP A 330 -0.03 -3.35 21.44
N ASP A 331 -0.11 -3.82 20.20
CA ASP A 331 0.86 -3.59 19.13
C ASP A 331 0.29 -2.76 17.98
N GLN A 332 -0.80 -2.03 18.26
CA GLN A 332 -1.46 -1.09 17.35
C GLN A 332 -2.16 -1.74 16.14
N ARG A 333 -2.37 -3.07 16.18
CA ARG A 333 -2.97 -3.87 15.10
C ARG A 333 -4.35 -4.38 15.51
N SER A 334 -4.93 -5.22 14.65
CA SER A 334 -6.11 -6.02 15.00
C SER A 334 -5.88 -7.47 14.58
N THR A 335 -5.83 -8.35 15.57
CA THR A 335 -5.45 -9.76 15.46
C THR A 335 -6.48 -10.60 14.71
N ILE A 336 -5.96 -11.59 14.00
CA ILE A 336 -6.73 -12.69 13.39
C ILE A 336 -6.65 -13.99 14.19
N PHE A 337 -5.78 -14.06 15.21
CA PHE A 337 -5.46 -15.29 15.95
C PHE A 337 -6.22 -15.42 17.27
N ASP A 338 -6.62 -14.31 17.88
CA ASP A 338 -7.21 -14.29 19.21
C ASP A 338 -8.68 -13.84 19.22
N TYR A 339 -9.38 -14.15 20.31
CA TYR A 339 -10.74 -13.68 20.55
C TYR A 339 -10.74 -12.18 20.83
N TRP A 340 -10.67 -11.40 19.77
CA TRP A 340 -10.65 -9.94 19.81
C TRP A 340 -12.00 -9.35 19.41
N SER A 341 -12.23 -8.11 19.82
CA SER A 341 -13.41 -7.35 19.46
C SER A 341 -12.95 -6.04 18.86
N LEU A 342 -13.59 -5.63 17.76
CA LEU A 342 -13.39 -4.35 17.11
C LEU A 342 -14.53 -3.41 17.51
N PRO A 343 -14.36 -2.54 18.55
CA PRO A 343 -15.46 -1.78 19.14
C PRO A 343 -16.13 -0.83 18.14
N GLU A 344 -15.37 -0.24 17.22
CA GLU A 344 -15.88 0.68 16.21
C GLU A 344 -16.62 -0.08 15.10
N LEU A 345 -16.12 -1.24 14.68
CA LEU A 345 -16.84 -2.11 13.76
C LEU A 345 -18.13 -2.67 14.36
N ASN A 346 -18.12 -3.00 15.66
CA ASN A 346 -19.31 -3.49 16.36
C ASN A 346 -20.44 -2.46 16.41
N LYS A 347 -20.13 -1.15 16.46
CA LYS A 347 -21.14 -0.09 16.31
C LYS A 347 -21.82 -0.10 14.94
N TRP A 348 -21.10 -0.53 13.89
CA TRP A 348 -21.71 -0.74 12.59
C TRP A 348 -22.54 -2.03 12.54
N TRP A 349 -22.00 -3.13 13.08
CA TRP A 349 -22.67 -4.42 13.12
C TRP A 349 -24.00 -4.38 13.88
N ALA A 350 -24.04 -3.66 15.01
CA ALA A 350 -25.24 -3.39 15.80
C ALA A 350 -26.14 -4.63 16.00
N ASP A 351 -25.56 -5.68 16.60
CA ASP A 351 -26.22 -6.97 16.86
C ASP A 351 -26.84 -7.64 15.61
N GLY A 352 -26.23 -7.43 14.45
CA GLY A 352 -26.65 -8.01 13.16
C GLY A 352 -27.59 -7.13 12.34
N ALA A 353 -27.93 -5.93 12.82
CA ALA A 353 -28.67 -4.95 12.01
C ALA A 353 -27.83 -4.40 10.86
N ALA A 354 -26.50 -4.29 11.04
CA ALA A 354 -25.53 -3.84 10.05
C ALA A 354 -25.86 -2.45 9.44
N ASP A 355 -26.55 -1.59 10.19
CA ASP A 355 -27.12 -0.33 9.72
C ASP A 355 -26.31 0.92 10.11
N GLY A 356 -25.27 0.76 10.95
CA GLY A 356 -24.47 1.88 11.42
C GLY A 356 -25.20 2.82 12.40
N ALA A 357 -26.33 2.41 12.99
CA ALA A 357 -27.12 3.26 13.88
C ALA A 357 -26.33 3.75 15.10
N MET A 358 -25.31 3.00 15.55
CA MET A 358 -24.47 3.35 16.70
C MET A 358 -23.17 4.09 16.33
N LEU A 359 -22.89 4.32 15.04
CA LEU A 359 -21.71 5.06 14.61
C LEU A 359 -21.82 6.56 14.92
N SER A 360 -20.70 7.22 15.21
CA SER A 360 -20.66 8.68 15.28
C SER A 360 -20.98 9.30 13.90
N PRO A 361 -21.37 10.60 13.83
CA PRO A 361 -21.55 11.30 12.56
C PRO A 361 -20.32 11.20 11.65
N GLU A 362 -19.12 11.39 12.21
CA GLU A 362 -17.85 11.37 11.48
C GLU A 362 -17.52 9.97 10.94
N GLN A 363 -17.84 8.92 11.71
CA GLN A 363 -17.67 7.52 11.25
C GLN A 363 -18.64 7.17 10.12
N ARG A 364 -19.89 7.66 10.18
CA ARG A 364 -20.86 7.50 9.08
C ARG A 364 -20.37 8.21 7.83
N GLU A 365 -19.83 9.43 7.97
CA GLU A 365 -19.25 10.19 6.86
C GLU A 365 -18.06 9.44 6.24
N LEU A 366 -17.14 8.92 7.07
CA LEU A 366 -16.02 8.10 6.64
C LEU A 366 -16.47 6.86 5.87
N ARG A 367 -17.43 6.10 6.42
CA ARG A 367 -17.97 4.90 5.78
C ARG A 367 -18.65 5.23 4.45
N ALA A 368 -19.46 6.29 4.41
CA ALA A 368 -20.11 6.74 3.19
C ALA A 368 -19.08 7.15 2.12
N TRP A 369 -17.96 7.76 2.54
CA TRP A 369 -16.84 8.09 1.66
C TRP A 369 -16.14 6.84 1.11
N TYR A 370 -15.84 5.82 1.93
CA TYR A 370 -15.27 4.55 1.47
C TYR A 370 -16.19 3.83 0.48
N VAL A 371 -17.51 3.85 0.70
CA VAL A 371 -18.48 3.29 -0.26
C VAL A 371 -18.40 4.02 -1.61
N ARG A 372 -18.23 5.34 -1.63
CA ARG A 372 -18.02 6.09 -2.89
C ARG A 372 -16.69 5.72 -3.54
N LEU A 373 -15.60 5.64 -2.77
CA LEU A 373 -14.29 5.24 -3.27
C LEU A 373 -14.33 3.86 -3.94
N LEU A 374 -14.88 2.84 -3.25
CA LEU A 374 -14.97 1.48 -3.78
C LEU A 374 -15.84 1.39 -5.03
N LYS A 375 -16.93 2.17 -5.12
CA LYS A 375 -17.72 2.27 -6.35
C LYS A 375 -16.90 2.82 -7.51
N LEU A 376 -16.06 3.83 -7.26
CA LEU A 376 -15.21 4.41 -8.30
C LEU A 376 -14.15 3.44 -8.82
N GLN A 377 -13.65 2.53 -7.98
CA GLN A 377 -12.70 1.51 -8.44
C GLN A 377 -13.26 0.58 -9.53
N SER A 378 -14.58 0.59 -9.76
CA SER A 378 -15.21 -0.14 -10.87
C SER A 378 -15.23 0.61 -12.21
N GLU A 379 -14.86 1.89 -12.24
CA GLU A 379 -14.82 2.66 -13.50
C GLU A 379 -13.70 2.13 -14.41
N PRO A 380 -13.83 2.21 -15.75
CA PRO A 380 -12.83 1.68 -16.68
C PRO A 380 -11.43 2.26 -16.48
N ALA A 381 -11.33 3.52 -16.05
CA ALA A 381 -10.06 4.15 -15.73
C ALA A 381 -9.27 3.40 -14.63
N PHE A 382 -9.96 2.77 -13.68
CA PHE A 382 -9.34 2.08 -12.55
C PHE A 382 -9.18 0.58 -12.80
N THR A 383 -10.07 -0.05 -13.58
CA THR A 383 -10.02 -1.50 -13.85
C THR A 383 -9.08 -1.89 -14.99
N ARG A 384 -8.79 -0.98 -15.94
CA ARG A 384 -7.92 -1.25 -17.10
C ARG A 384 -7.22 -0.03 -17.67
N GLY A 385 -7.39 1.14 -17.05
CA GLY A 385 -6.80 2.38 -17.52
C GLY A 385 -5.35 2.56 -17.07
N ASN A 386 -4.59 3.32 -17.87
CA ASN A 386 -3.18 3.62 -17.62
C ASN A 386 -3.02 4.69 -16.54
N THR A 387 -1.88 4.66 -15.85
CA THR A 387 -1.51 5.62 -14.82
C THR A 387 -0.38 6.53 -15.29
N ILE A 388 -0.50 7.83 -15.04
CA ILE A 388 0.58 8.81 -15.25
C ILE A 388 0.79 9.59 -13.95
N LEU A 389 1.92 9.33 -13.29
CA LEU A 389 2.32 9.99 -12.04
C LEU A 389 2.82 11.41 -12.33
N LEU A 390 2.38 12.39 -11.54
CA LEU A 390 2.57 13.82 -11.86
C LEU A 390 3.54 14.55 -10.93
N ASN A 391 3.95 13.93 -9.81
CA ASN A 391 4.79 14.56 -8.79
C ASN A 391 6.15 15.00 -9.34
N GLN A 392 6.86 14.15 -10.08
CA GLN A 392 8.17 14.51 -10.63
C GLN A 392 8.09 15.70 -11.60
N ALA A 393 7.09 15.73 -12.47
CA ALA A 393 6.87 16.84 -13.41
C ALA A 393 6.52 18.16 -12.71
N ASN A 394 6.07 18.08 -11.46
CA ASN A 394 5.66 19.23 -10.65
C ASN A 394 6.63 19.51 -9.48
N ARG A 395 7.78 18.86 -9.39
CA ARG A 395 8.73 19.02 -8.28
C ARG A 395 9.15 20.47 -8.07
N ASP A 396 9.36 21.22 -9.16
CA ASP A 396 9.77 22.63 -9.12
C ASP A 396 8.59 23.60 -9.30
N ASN A 397 7.35 23.11 -9.22
CA ASN A 397 6.14 23.91 -9.34
C ASN A 397 5.69 24.42 -7.96
N PRO A 398 5.85 25.72 -7.62
CA PRO A 398 5.50 26.24 -6.30
C PRO A 398 4.01 26.16 -5.95
N PHE A 399 3.15 25.92 -6.94
CA PHE A 399 1.71 25.72 -6.77
C PHE A 399 1.33 24.25 -6.60
N TYR A 400 2.29 23.35 -6.41
CA TYR A 400 2.06 21.92 -6.24
C TYR A 400 2.11 21.52 -4.75
N GLY A 401 1.18 22.08 -3.98
CA GLY A 401 0.98 21.72 -2.58
C GLY A 401 2.09 22.14 -1.62
N LYS A 402 2.82 23.22 -1.95
CA LYS A 402 3.87 23.76 -1.09
C LYS A 402 3.25 24.46 0.13
N VAL A 403 3.44 23.88 1.32
CA VAL A 403 2.93 24.42 2.61
C VAL A 403 3.93 25.30 3.34
N ALA A 404 5.22 25.15 3.04
CA ALA A 404 6.32 25.93 3.59
C ALA A 404 7.41 26.12 2.51
N ASP A 405 8.12 27.24 2.54
CA ASP A 405 9.17 27.56 1.54
C ASP A 405 10.49 26.81 1.80
N VAL A 406 10.42 25.48 1.82
CA VAL A 406 11.56 24.59 2.03
C VAL A 406 11.69 23.64 0.85
N GLY A 407 12.68 23.90 -0.02
CA GLY A 407 13.05 23.01 -1.11
C GLY A 407 11.96 22.80 -2.16
N ALA A 408 11.85 21.55 -2.64
CA ALA A 408 10.94 21.11 -3.67
C ALA A 408 9.46 21.13 -3.23
N SER A 409 8.55 21.04 -4.19
CA SER A 409 7.10 20.88 -3.96
C SER A 409 6.72 19.39 -3.89
N GLY A 410 5.50 19.09 -3.45
CA GLY A 410 5.00 17.70 -3.35
C GLY A 410 5.41 16.93 -2.10
N HIS A 411 5.81 17.61 -1.01
CA HIS A 411 6.04 16.94 0.29
C HIS A 411 4.77 16.27 0.80
N TRP A 412 3.66 17.00 0.84
CA TRP A 412 2.37 16.52 1.36
C TRP A 412 1.30 16.33 0.29
N PHE A 413 1.64 16.55 -0.98
CA PHE A 413 0.68 16.50 -2.09
C PHE A 413 1.10 15.47 -3.13
N PHE A 414 0.18 14.58 -3.46
CA PHE A 414 0.37 13.59 -4.52
C PHE A 414 -0.75 13.70 -5.55
N ALA A 415 -0.40 13.57 -6.83
CA ALA A 415 -1.38 13.50 -7.89
C ALA A 415 -0.94 12.58 -9.03
N TYR A 416 -1.92 11.94 -9.64
CA TYR A 416 -1.75 11.12 -10.82
C TYR A 416 -3.00 11.13 -11.69
N LEU A 417 -2.81 10.84 -12.96
CA LEU A 417 -3.89 10.66 -13.92
C LEU A 417 -4.18 9.17 -14.12
N ARG A 418 -5.46 8.80 -14.15
CA ARG A 418 -5.95 7.52 -14.68
C ARG A 418 -6.74 7.77 -15.97
N SER A 419 -6.47 7.01 -17.01
CA SER A 419 -7.21 7.13 -18.27
C SER A 419 -7.36 5.79 -19.00
N ASP A 420 -8.60 5.45 -19.36
CA ASP A 420 -8.91 4.40 -20.33
C ASP A 420 -9.13 5.03 -21.72
N PRO A 421 -8.25 4.79 -22.71
CA PRO A 421 -8.40 5.35 -24.04
C PRO A 421 -9.65 4.82 -24.77
N GLU A 422 -10.13 3.62 -24.44
CA GLU A 422 -11.30 3.02 -25.12
C GLU A 422 -12.61 3.65 -24.65
N SER A 423 -12.85 3.71 -23.33
CA SER A 423 -14.11 4.24 -22.80
C SER A 423 -14.12 5.75 -22.61
N GLN A 424 -12.98 6.43 -22.84
CA GLN A 424 -12.76 7.84 -22.49
C GLN A 424 -12.94 8.17 -21.00
N SER A 425 -12.92 7.16 -20.13
CA SER A 425 -12.95 7.33 -18.68
C SER A 425 -11.61 7.94 -18.24
N LYS A 426 -11.64 9.20 -17.77
CA LYS A 426 -10.43 9.97 -17.41
C LYS A 426 -10.61 10.60 -16.04
N TYR A 427 -9.63 10.43 -15.17
CA TYR A 427 -9.65 10.92 -13.80
C TYR A 427 -8.30 11.53 -13.42
N LEU A 428 -8.31 12.68 -12.77
CA LEU A 428 -7.19 13.19 -12.00
C LEU A 428 -7.45 12.87 -10.53
N ILE A 429 -6.51 12.18 -9.88
CA ILE A 429 -6.55 11.89 -8.46
C ILE A 429 -5.62 12.86 -7.77
N THR A 430 -6.08 13.50 -6.70
CA THR A 430 -5.27 14.43 -5.90
C THR A 430 -5.46 14.15 -4.42
N SER A 431 -4.36 14.06 -3.67
CA SER A 431 -4.36 13.74 -2.24
C SER A 431 -3.51 14.72 -1.45
N ASN A 432 -4.07 15.23 -0.35
CA ASN A 432 -3.39 16.06 0.62
C ASN A 432 -3.20 15.27 1.92
N PHE A 433 -1.95 14.91 2.21
CA PHE A 433 -1.57 14.16 3.41
C PHE A 433 -1.31 15.03 4.63
N HIS A 434 -1.24 16.36 4.46
CA HIS A 434 -0.91 17.25 5.56
C HIS A 434 -1.98 17.19 6.65
N ALA A 435 -1.54 17.11 7.91
CA ALA A 435 -2.38 17.00 9.11
C ALA A 435 -3.45 18.10 9.22
N SER A 436 -3.07 19.38 9.06
CA SER A 436 -3.97 20.52 9.28
C SER A 436 -4.09 21.55 8.14
N ALA A 437 -3.13 21.59 7.21
CA ALA A 437 -3.11 22.61 6.16
C ALA A 437 -4.07 22.26 5.01
N THR A 438 -5.04 23.14 4.76
CA THR A 438 -5.79 23.14 3.50
C THR A 438 -4.89 23.68 2.40
N MET A 439 -4.69 22.92 1.33
CA MET A 439 -3.98 23.37 0.14
C MET A 439 -4.88 24.26 -0.72
N ARG A 440 -4.39 25.42 -1.13
CA ARG A 440 -5.13 26.38 -1.95
C ARG A 440 -4.38 26.71 -3.22
N HIS A 441 -5.12 27.11 -4.25
CA HIS A 441 -4.59 27.56 -5.54
C HIS A 441 -3.63 26.56 -6.18
N LEU A 442 -3.93 25.27 -6.01
CA LEU A 442 -3.13 24.18 -6.57
C LEU A 442 -3.13 24.27 -8.10
N ARG A 443 -1.97 24.05 -8.70
CA ARG A 443 -1.83 23.87 -10.15
C ARG A 443 -1.11 22.58 -10.43
N VAL A 444 -1.79 21.64 -11.07
CA VAL A 444 -1.23 20.36 -11.49
C VAL A 444 -0.80 20.47 -12.94
N ARG A 445 0.49 20.70 -13.19
CA ARG A 445 1.04 20.75 -14.55
C ARG A 445 1.04 19.37 -15.16
N LEU A 446 0.67 19.32 -16.43
CA LEU A 446 0.53 18.08 -17.19
C LEU A 446 1.75 17.92 -18.12
N PRO A 447 2.57 16.87 -17.96
CA PRO A 447 3.60 16.55 -18.93
C PRO A 447 2.96 16.11 -20.27
N ALA A 448 3.75 16.06 -21.35
CA ALA A 448 3.26 15.70 -22.68
C ALA A 448 2.43 14.40 -22.69
N ALA A 449 2.91 13.34 -22.02
CA ALA A 449 2.18 12.08 -21.91
C ALA A 449 0.78 12.23 -21.27
N ALA A 450 0.63 13.13 -20.29
CA ALA A 450 -0.67 13.38 -19.67
C ALA A 450 -1.60 14.18 -20.58
N LEU A 451 -1.07 15.13 -21.35
CA LEU A 451 -1.83 15.86 -22.36
C LEU A 451 -2.32 14.92 -23.47
N ASP A 452 -1.46 14.03 -23.94
CA ASP A 452 -1.77 13.02 -24.95
C ASP A 452 -2.85 12.05 -24.44
N ALA A 453 -2.71 11.53 -23.22
CA ALA A 453 -3.70 10.65 -22.59
C ALA A 453 -5.07 11.30 -22.42
N LEU A 454 -5.12 12.62 -22.20
CA LEU A 454 -6.36 13.38 -22.14
C LEU A 454 -6.87 13.81 -23.53
N GLY A 455 -6.05 13.74 -24.58
CA GLY A 455 -6.38 14.23 -25.92
C GLY A 455 -6.48 15.76 -25.98
N LEU A 456 -5.57 16.46 -25.31
CA LEU A 456 -5.55 17.92 -25.21
C LEU A 456 -4.40 18.52 -26.02
N SER A 457 -4.70 19.57 -26.78
CA SER A 457 -3.71 20.37 -27.51
C SER A 457 -3.89 21.87 -27.25
N ALA A 458 -2.82 22.65 -27.45
CA ALA A 458 -2.89 24.11 -27.30
C ALA A 458 -3.82 24.79 -28.32
N GLU A 459 -4.12 24.11 -29.44
CA GLU A 459 -4.99 24.60 -30.50
C GLU A 459 -6.48 24.32 -30.21
N ASP A 460 -6.76 23.42 -29.27
CA ASP A 460 -8.12 23.06 -28.89
C ASP A 460 -8.88 24.27 -28.35
N ARG A 461 -10.05 24.49 -28.94
CA ARG A 461 -11.05 25.42 -28.42
C ARG A 461 -12.04 24.64 -27.59
N GLY A 462 -12.44 25.18 -26.45
CA GLY A 462 -13.40 24.54 -25.55
C GLY A 462 -12.92 24.51 -24.11
N TRP A 463 -13.52 23.62 -23.33
CA TRP A 463 -13.36 23.55 -21.88
C TRP A 463 -13.07 22.12 -21.44
N LEU A 464 -12.25 22.02 -20.40
CA LEU A 464 -12.08 20.83 -19.60
C LEU A 464 -13.03 20.93 -18.41
N LEU A 465 -14.00 20.03 -18.33
CA LEU A 465 -14.92 19.90 -17.22
C LEU A 465 -14.35 18.93 -16.19
N LEU A 466 -14.37 19.34 -14.93
CA LEU A 466 -13.87 18.60 -13.78
C LEU A 466 -15.00 18.45 -12.76
N ARG A 467 -15.17 17.23 -12.26
CA ARG A 467 -16.13 16.91 -11.20
C ARG A 467 -15.52 15.95 -10.20
N ASP A 468 -15.44 16.33 -8.92
CA ASP A 468 -14.98 15.44 -7.86
C ASP A 468 -16.06 14.42 -7.51
N ARG A 469 -15.77 13.16 -7.80
CA ARG A 469 -16.68 12.03 -7.60
C ARG A 469 -16.61 11.43 -6.19
N LEU A 470 -15.68 11.88 -5.33
CA LEU A 470 -15.62 11.49 -3.91
C LEU A 470 -16.41 12.44 -2.99
N SER A 471 -16.69 13.66 -3.45
CA SER A 471 -17.53 14.63 -2.72
C SER A 471 -18.95 14.10 -2.50
N GLU A 472 -19.64 14.61 -1.47
CA GLU A 472 -21.05 14.29 -1.26
C GLU A 472 -21.94 14.95 -2.32
N GLY A 473 -22.90 14.20 -2.86
CA GLY A 473 -23.77 14.64 -3.94
C GLY A 473 -23.10 14.60 -5.32
N ASP A 474 -23.57 15.43 -6.25
CA ASP A 474 -23.07 15.45 -7.64
C ASP A 474 -21.72 16.18 -7.81
N GLY A 475 -21.17 16.74 -6.73
CA GLY A 475 -19.97 17.57 -6.75
C GLY A 475 -20.14 18.87 -7.52
N GLN A 476 -19.31 19.87 -7.24
CA GLN A 476 -19.37 21.13 -7.98
C GLN A 476 -18.65 21.00 -9.32
N LEU A 477 -19.36 21.30 -10.42
CA LEU A 477 -18.78 21.36 -11.75
C LEU A 477 -17.80 22.52 -11.87
N ARG A 478 -16.56 22.20 -12.24
CA ARG A 478 -15.51 23.18 -12.52
C ARG A 478 -15.12 23.10 -13.97
N ALA A 479 -14.90 24.24 -14.62
CA ALA A 479 -14.51 24.29 -16.02
C ALA A 479 -13.27 25.14 -16.21
N ALA A 480 -12.28 24.62 -16.92
CA ALA A 480 -11.07 25.35 -17.29
C ALA A 480 -10.92 25.39 -18.81
N ARG A 481 -10.46 26.50 -19.39
CA ARG A 481 -10.20 26.54 -20.85
C ARG A 481 -9.05 25.60 -21.17
N ILE A 482 -9.18 24.82 -22.24
CA ILE A 482 -8.17 23.81 -22.60
C ILE A 482 -6.80 24.46 -22.84
N ALA A 483 -6.75 25.58 -23.57
CA ALA A 483 -5.51 26.33 -23.79
C ALA A 483 -4.83 26.79 -22.49
N ASP A 484 -5.60 27.06 -21.43
CA ASP A 484 -5.04 27.44 -20.12
C ASP A 484 -4.58 26.22 -19.33
N VAL A 485 -5.29 25.08 -19.42
CA VAL A 485 -4.85 23.81 -18.82
C VAL A 485 -3.55 23.32 -19.44
N VAL A 486 -3.41 23.40 -20.77
CA VAL A 486 -2.18 23.02 -21.48
C VAL A 486 -1.01 23.92 -21.07
N ARG A 487 -1.26 25.22 -20.85
CA ARG A 487 -0.23 26.19 -20.48
C ARG A 487 0.18 26.12 -19.01
N GLU A 488 -0.79 26.04 -18.11
CA GLU A 488 -0.60 26.29 -16.67
C GLU A 488 -0.87 25.06 -15.79
N GLY A 489 -1.48 24.01 -16.36
CA GLY A 489 -1.99 22.86 -15.62
C GLY A 489 -3.43 23.02 -15.14
N ILE A 490 -3.94 21.99 -14.49
CA ILE A 490 -5.28 21.96 -13.92
C ILE A 490 -5.28 22.77 -12.60
N TYR A 491 -6.14 23.79 -12.53
CA TYR A 491 -6.32 24.59 -11.31
C TYR A 491 -7.33 23.95 -10.37
N ILE A 492 -6.93 23.76 -9.10
CA ILE A 492 -7.77 23.30 -8.01
C ILE A 492 -7.74 24.37 -6.92
N ASP A 493 -8.91 24.96 -6.66
CA ASP A 493 -9.03 26.11 -5.76
C ASP A 493 -8.64 25.78 -4.32
N ARG A 494 -9.11 24.63 -3.84
CA ARG A 494 -8.83 24.14 -2.49
C ARG A 494 -8.90 22.63 -2.41
N LEU A 495 -8.06 22.04 -1.56
CA LEU A 495 -8.11 20.65 -1.12
C LEU A 495 -7.86 20.62 0.40
N ALA A 496 -8.82 20.08 1.16
CA ALA A 496 -8.75 20.08 2.62
C ALA A 496 -7.57 19.26 3.15
N ALA A 497 -7.16 19.49 4.39
CA ALA A 497 -6.22 18.61 5.08
C ALA A 497 -6.76 17.18 5.11
N GLN A 498 -5.87 16.19 5.01
CA GLN A 498 -6.21 14.76 5.07
C GLN A 498 -7.39 14.37 4.18
N SER A 499 -7.33 14.78 2.92
CA SER A 499 -8.41 14.56 1.97
C SER A 499 -7.89 14.18 0.58
N SER A 500 -8.76 13.54 -0.19
CA SER A 500 -8.53 13.25 -1.59
C SER A 500 -9.75 13.54 -2.43
N ALA A 501 -9.51 13.83 -3.70
CA ALA A 501 -10.53 14.06 -4.71
C ALA A 501 -10.25 13.23 -5.96
N TYR A 502 -11.30 12.69 -6.55
CA TYR A 502 -11.26 11.94 -7.82
C TYR A 502 -11.99 12.77 -8.87
N TRP A 503 -11.24 13.63 -9.56
CA TRP A 503 -11.76 14.54 -10.55
C TRP A 503 -11.98 13.81 -11.86
N SER A 504 -13.24 13.43 -12.16
CA SER A 504 -13.59 13.01 -13.52
C SER A 504 -13.35 14.16 -14.50
N ILE A 505 -12.80 13.85 -15.67
CA ILE A 505 -12.37 14.80 -16.70
C ILE A 505 -13.14 14.56 -17.99
N GLU A 506 -13.76 15.62 -18.52
CA GLU A 506 -14.46 15.59 -19.79
C GLU A 506 -14.08 16.80 -20.65
N LYS A 507 -13.90 16.59 -21.96
CA LYS A 507 -13.70 17.66 -22.94
C LYS A 507 -15.06 18.08 -23.50
N ILE A 508 -15.40 19.36 -23.40
CA ILE A 508 -16.68 19.91 -23.83
C ILE A 508 -16.51 21.20 -24.63
N ASP A 509 -17.41 21.44 -25.57
CA ASP A 509 -17.40 22.68 -26.38
C ASP A 509 -18.17 23.82 -25.70
N THR A 510 -19.27 23.48 -25.03
CA THR A 510 -20.20 24.44 -24.41
C THR A 510 -20.27 24.25 -22.90
N LEU A 511 -20.11 25.32 -22.13
CA LEU A 511 -20.19 25.29 -20.67
C LEU A 511 -21.60 24.90 -20.18
N PRO A 512 -21.72 23.90 -19.29
CA PRO A 512 -22.99 23.61 -18.64
C PRO A 512 -23.38 24.73 -17.68
N ALA A 513 -24.68 24.93 -17.50
CA ALA A 513 -25.21 25.91 -16.56
C ALA A 513 -24.73 25.61 -15.13
N GLY A 514 -24.28 26.64 -14.41
CA GLY A 514 -23.80 26.50 -13.03
C GLY A 514 -22.37 26.00 -12.88
N ALA A 515 -21.63 25.74 -13.97
CA ALA A 515 -20.20 25.44 -13.89
C ALA A 515 -19.41 26.65 -13.38
N ILE A 516 -18.57 26.43 -12.37
CA ILE A 516 -17.62 27.44 -11.91
C ILE A 516 -16.42 27.45 -12.85
N ILE A 517 -16.18 28.60 -13.47
CA ILE A 517 -15.02 28.79 -14.34
C ILE A 517 -13.79 28.95 -13.44
N SER A 518 -12.81 28.07 -13.63
CA SER A 518 -11.51 28.18 -12.99
C SER A 518 -10.82 29.48 -13.42
N PRO A 519 -10.20 30.22 -12.48
CA PRO A 519 -9.46 31.43 -12.81
C PRO A 519 -8.31 31.11 -13.77
N SER A 520 -8.13 31.98 -14.76
CA SER A 520 -7.05 31.90 -15.74
C SER A 520 -6.23 33.19 -15.69
N PRO A 521 -4.89 33.12 -15.59
CA PRO A 521 -4.03 34.29 -15.73
C PRO A 521 -3.87 34.67 -17.21
N ASP A 522 -3.80 35.97 -17.50
CA ASP A 522 -3.52 36.45 -18.85
C ASP A 522 -2.21 35.89 -19.41
N ALA A 523 -2.19 35.55 -20.70
CA ALA A 523 -1.00 35.02 -21.38
C ALA A 523 0.18 36.00 -21.27
N GLY A 524 1.35 35.51 -20.83
CA GLY A 524 2.53 36.35 -20.53
C GLY A 524 2.68 36.72 -19.05
N ASN A 525 1.61 36.61 -18.26
CA ASN A 525 1.66 36.58 -16.79
C ASN A 525 1.70 35.14 -16.26
N ALA A 526 2.03 34.18 -17.14
CA ALA A 526 2.16 32.77 -16.82
C ALA A 526 3.05 32.61 -15.59
N PHE A 527 2.49 31.95 -14.57
CA PHE A 527 3.05 31.87 -13.22
C PHE A 527 4.24 30.89 -13.22
N LEU A 528 5.34 31.36 -13.79
CA LEU A 528 6.66 30.81 -13.55
C LEU A 528 7.01 31.16 -12.10
N GLY A 529 7.37 30.16 -11.30
CA GLY A 529 7.88 30.37 -9.94
C GLY A 529 8.88 31.52 -9.96
N ALA A 530 8.74 32.42 -8.98
CA ALA A 530 9.22 33.79 -9.01
C ALA A 530 10.58 33.97 -9.73
N PRO A 531 10.78 35.03 -10.54
CA PRO A 531 12.13 35.54 -10.67
C PRO A 531 12.54 36.01 -9.27
N THR A 532 13.75 35.64 -8.84
CA THR A 532 14.42 36.11 -7.62
C THR A 532 14.64 37.64 -7.61
N LEU A 533 14.15 38.36 -8.63
CA LEU A 533 14.38 39.77 -8.88
C LEU A 533 13.14 40.44 -9.49
N VAL A 534 12.53 41.36 -8.76
CA VAL A 534 11.47 42.26 -9.25
C VAL A 534 12.12 43.60 -9.61
N ARG A 535 12.06 44.02 -10.88
CA ARG A 535 12.55 45.33 -11.31
C ARG A 535 11.41 46.32 -11.31
N ALA A 536 11.62 47.46 -10.66
CA ALA A 536 10.66 48.56 -10.57
C ALA A 536 11.36 49.90 -10.83
N ARG A 537 10.65 50.85 -11.43
CA ARG A 537 11.15 52.21 -11.66
C ARG A 537 10.85 53.12 -10.47
N ALA A 538 11.63 54.18 -10.32
CA ALA A 538 11.31 55.25 -9.38
C ALA A 538 9.89 55.81 -9.67
N GLY A 539 9.07 55.94 -8.62
CA GLY A 539 7.67 56.36 -8.72
C GLY A 539 6.68 55.23 -9.08
N GLU A 540 7.15 54.01 -9.33
CA GLU A 540 6.29 52.88 -9.69
C GLU A 540 5.62 52.26 -8.45
N THR A 541 4.41 51.74 -8.65
CA THR A 541 3.75 50.85 -7.69
C THR A 541 3.70 49.45 -8.29
N VAL A 542 4.34 48.49 -7.63
CA VAL A 542 4.34 47.08 -8.02
C VAL A 542 3.38 46.31 -7.14
N ARG A 543 2.57 45.43 -7.73
CA ARG A 543 1.69 44.52 -7.00
C ARG A 543 2.20 43.11 -7.12
N LEU A 544 2.52 42.50 -6.00
CA LEU A 544 3.03 41.15 -5.91
C LEU A 544 1.99 40.21 -5.29
N ASP A 545 1.25 39.48 -6.11
CA ASP A 545 0.46 38.33 -5.67
C ASP A 545 1.32 37.30 -4.91
N LEU A 546 1.15 37.20 -3.60
CA LEU A 546 1.96 36.39 -2.70
C LEU A 546 1.65 34.89 -2.79
N ARG A 547 0.54 34.51 -3.42
CA ARG A 547 0.25 33.10 -3.75
C ARG A 547 1.36 32.48 -4.61
N ARG A 548 2.17 33.32 -5.27
CA ARG A 548 3.36 32.88 -6.03
C ARG A 548 4.47 32.26 -5.19
N PHE A 549 4.46 32.45 -3.87
CA PHE A 549 5.51 31.99 -2.96
C PHE A 549 5.11 30.77 -2.12
N GLY A 550 3.92 30.19 -2.36
CA GLY A 550 3.41 29.03 -1.63
C GLY A 550 1.92 29.13 -1.37
N ASN A 551 1.35 28.15 -0.66
CA ASN A 551 -0.05 28.12 -0.23
C ASN A 551 -0.27 29.12 0.93
N PRO A 552 -0.76 30.35 0.69
CA PRO A 552 -0.87 31.32 1.76
C PRO A 552 -2.10 30.97 2.60
N GLY A 553 -1.89 30.14 3.62
CA GLY A 553 -2.84 29.94 4.69
C GLY A 553 -2.84 31.11 5.67
N ASP A 554 -3.74 31.07 6.65
CA ASP A 554 -3.85 32.05 7.74
C ASP A 554 -2.58 32.18 8.61
N SER A 555 -1.61 31.27 8.42
CA SER A 555 -0.34 31.20 9.14
C SER A 555 0.87 31.81 8.41
N HIS A 556 0.72 32.30 7.18
CA HIS A 556 1.83 32.99 6.51
C HIS A 556 2.06 34.38 7.11
N VAL A 557 3.08 34.49 7.95
CA VAL A 557 3.57 35.77 8.45
C VAL A 557 4.57 36.33 7.43
N PHE A 558 4.10 37.19 6.54
CA PHE A 558 4.99 37.96 5.68
C PHE A 558 5.58 39.10 6.51
N GLN A 559 6.85 39.01 6.87
CA GLN A 559 7.58 40.15 7.40
C GLN A 559 8.02 41.03 6.23
N VAL A 560 7.62 42.30 6.30
CA VAL A 560 7.88 43.28 5.25
C VAL A 560 8.71 44.40 5.86
N ASP A 561 10.00 44.41 5.57
CA ASP A 561 10.87 45.51 5.96
C ASP A 561 10.76 46.64 4.93
N SER A 562 10.30 47.80 5.38
CA SER A 562 10.28 49.01 4.55
C SER A 562 11.61 49.73 4.63
N SER A 563 12.01 50.38 3.54
CA SER A 563 13.14 51.32 3.53
C SER A 563 12.68 52.71 3.13
N ASP A 564 13.56 53.70 3.25
CA ASP A 564 13.30 55.07 2.77
C ASP A 564 13.01 55.14 1.25
N VAL A 565 13.32 54.05 0.52
CA VAL A 565 13.24 53.97 -0.94
C VAL A 565 12.11 53.05 -1.41
N VAL A 566 11.76 52.03 -0.61
CA VAL A 566 10.70 51.06 -0.92
C VAL A 566 9.73 50.98 0.26
N GLN A 567 8.51 51.48 0.05
CA GLN A 567 7.40 51.30 0.97
C GLN A 567 6.64 50.03 0.59
N ALA A 568 6.29 49.21 1.57
CA ALA A 568 5.68 47.93 1.30
C ALA A 568 4.48 47.70 2.23
N GLU A 569 3.34 47.34 1.64
CA GLU A 569 2.05 47.18 2.32
C GLU A 569 1.44 45.82 1.96
N LEU A 570 1.01 45.07 2.97
CA LEU A 570 0.45 43.73 2.80
C LEU A 570 -1.08 43.77 2.82
N ASP A 571 -1.70 43.43 1.70
CA ASP A 571 -3.12 43.04 1.65
C ASP A 571 -3.23 41.55 1.97
N ALA A 572 -3.35 41.24 3.26
CA ALA A 572 -3.40 39.87 3.75
C ALA A 572 -4.66 39.11 3.29
N LEU A 573 -5.77 39.82 3.05
CA LEU A 573 -7.05 39.22 2.66
C LEU A 573 -7.00 38.74 1.20
N ASN A 574 -6.37 39.51 0.32
CA ASN A 574 -6.24 39.17 -1.09
C ASN A 574 -4.90 38.50 -1.43
N HIS A 575 -4.03 38.33 -0.42
CA HIS A 575 -2.67 37.81 -0.55
C HIS A 575 -1.84 38.62 -1.57
N VAL A 576 -1.83 39.95 -1.46
CA VAL A 576 -1.07 40.84 -2.36
C VAL A 576 -0.13 41.73 -1.56
N LEU A 577 1.15 41.76 -1.90
CA LEU A 577 2.12 42.73 -1.42
C LEU A 577 2.18 43.91 -2.39
N HIS A 578 1.85 45.10 -1.91
CA HIS A 578 1.97 46.35 -2.61
C HIS A 578 3.33 46.97 -2.31
N LEU A 579 4.16 47.20 -3.33
CA LEU A 579 5.43 47.90 -3.21
C LEU A 579 5.31 49.26 -3.89
N LYS A 580 5.64 50.34 -3.19
CA LYS A 580 5.71 51.69 -3.75
C LYS A 580 7.16 52.18 -3.70
N ILE A 581 7.69 52.51 -4.87
CA ILE A 581 9.07 52.94 -5.04
C ILE A 581 9.12 54.47 -5.00
N ALA A 582 9.93 55.04 -4.12
CA ALA A 582 10.08 56.48 -4.01
C ALA A 582 10.63 57.09 -5.32
N ASP A 583 10.18 58.30 -5.67
CA ASP A 583 10.69 59.04 -6.83
C ASP A 583 12.19 59.33 -6.75
N ALA A 584 12.74 59.34 -5.53
CA ALA A 584 14.16 59.56 -5.26
C ALA A 584 15.02 58.29 -5.39
N ALA A 585 14.44 57.12 -5.69
CA ALA A 585 15.16 55.86 -5.83
C ALA A 585 16.23 55.95 -6.94
N ARG A 586 17.48 55.58 -6.62
CA ARG A 586 18.61 55.56 -7.58
C ARG A 586 19.39 54.25 -7.47
N GLY A 587 19.56 53.55 -8.61
CA GLY A 587 20.36 52.33 -8.72
C GLY A 587 19.56 51.01 -8.67
N LEU A 588 20.20 49.90 -9.07
CA LEU A 588 19.75 48.54 -8.79
C LEU A 588 20.18 48.21 -7.34
N GLN A 589 19.22 48.03 -6.43
CA GLN A 589 19.46 47.37 -5.14
C GLN A 589 19.25 45.87 -5.28
#